data_AF-A0ABD0LIX1-F1
#
_entry.id   AF-A0ABD0LIX1-F1
#
_cell.length_a   1.000
_cell.length_b   1.000
_cell.length_c   1.000
_cell.angle_alpha   90.00
_cell.angle_beta   90.00
_cell.angle_gamma   90.00
#
_symmetry.space_group_name_H-M   'P 1'
#
loop_
_entity.id
_entity.type
_entity.pdbx_description
1 polymer ?
#
loop_
_entity_poly.entity_id
_entity_poly.type
_entity_poly.pdbx_seq_one_letter_code
_entity_poly.pdbx_strand_id
1 'polypeptide(L)'
;MKGFSSGKGGDLEICPQGESCCSRSMEDKLVSLSRKEHDKQMEESFKLLRTVFASRTKKFDQFFTELLENARRDLHEMFVKTYGLIYQQNSDIFADLFSDLRAYYKGKDRNLVDVMDNFFSKLLQKMFELLNGAYVFDDDYLSCVTERMNDLKPFGDVPIKLSTQVKRAFIAARTFVQGLAIGRDVISTVME
;
A
#
# COMPACT_ATOMS: atom_id res chain seq x y z
N MET A 1 23.34 16.62 59.42
CA MET A 1 22.07 16.26 58.75
C MET A 1 21.14 17.46 58.88
N LYS A 2 20.87 18.21 57.81
CA LYS A 2 19.86 19.28 57.85
C LYS A 2 18.48 18.61 57.80
N GLY A 3 17.73 18.70 58.89
CA GLY A 3 16.36 18.19 58.97
C GLY A 3 15.43 18.98 58.05
N PHE A 4 14.58 18.28 57.30
CA PHE A 4 13.48 18.89 56.58
C PHE A 4 12.45 19.37 57.62
N SER A 5 12.30 20.68 57.79
CA SER A 5 11.26 21.26 58.64
C SER A 5 9.95 21.34 57.86
N SER A 6 8.88 20.72 58.38
CA SER A 6 7.53 20.87 57.83
C SER A 6 7.05 22.31 58.00
N GLY A 7 6.61 22.95 56.92
CA GLY A 7 6.09 24.32 56.89
C GLY A 7 4.63 24.37 56.43
N LYS A 8 3.95 25.51 56.61
CA LYS A 8 2.62 25.73 56.03
C LYS A 8 2.76 25.91 54.52
N GLY A 9 2.28 24.95 53.73
CA GLY A 9 2.26 25.00 52.25
C GLY A 9 1.12 25.83 51.67
N GLY A 10 0.86 27.01 52.24
CA GLY A 10 -0.21 27.91 51.75
C GLY A 10 0.15 28.62 50.43
N ASP A 11 1.43 28.62 50.06
CA ASP A 11 2.01 29.20 48.85
C ASP A 11 2.19 28.19 47.69
N LEU A 12 1.78 26.93 47.90
CA LEU A 12 1.82 25.87 46.89
C LEU A 12 0.61 25.96 45.95
N GLU A 13 0.83 25.83 44.64
CA GLU A 13 -0.23 25.93 43.61
C GLU A 13 -0.78 24.58 43.15
N ILE A 14 0.04 23.53 43.15
CA ILE A 14 -0.33 22.22 42.61
C ILE A 14 -0.57 21.21 43.73
N CYS A 15 0.30 21.20 44.74
CA CYS A 15 0.14 20.36 45.91
C CYS A 15 -1.07 20.82 46.75
N PRO A 16 -1.81 19.89 47.40
CA PRO A 16 -2.90 20.26 48.29
C PRO A 16 -2.43 21.20 49.40
N GLN A 17 -3.25 22.22 49.68
CA GLN A 17 -2.97 23.20 50.75
C GLN A 17 -2.98 22.49 52.11
N GLY A 18 -1.88 22.57 52.86
CA GLY A 18 -1.70 21.88 54.14
C GLY A 18 -0.28 21.99 54.70
N GLU A 19 0.03 21.25 55.76
CA GLU A 19 1.43 21.07 56.18
C GLU A 19 2.20 20.30 55.10
N SER A 20 3.33 20.84 54.67
CA SER A 20 4.14 20.27 53.58
C SER A 20 5.63 20.44 53.85
N CYS A 21 6.41 19.46 53.40
CA CYS A 21 7.86 19.54 53.36
C CYS A 21 8.40 20.26 52.11
N CYS A 22 7.52 20.60 51.15
CA CYS A 22 7.91 21.30 49.93
C CYS A 22 7.79 22.80 50.10
N SER A 23 8.84 23.53 49.71
CA SER A 23 8.75 24.97 49.45
C SER A 23 8.31 25.23 48.01
N ARG A 24 7.87 26.45 47.69
CA ARG A 24 7.53 26.85 46.31
C ARG A 24 8.60 26.49 45.28
N SER A 25 9.87 26.77 45.58
CA SER A 25 10.99 26.43 44.66
C SER A 25 11.16 24.92 44.46
N MET A 26 10.83 24.10 45.48
CA MET A 26 10.82 22.64 45.34
C MET A 26 9.66 22.18 44.47
N GLU A 27 8.46 22.74 44.67
CA GLU A 27 7.29 22.43 43.84
C GLU A 27 7.56 22.75 42.37
N ASP A 28 8.04 23.95 42.04
CA ASP A 28 8.35 24.34 40.65
C ASP A 28 9.36 23.38 39.99
N LYS A 29 10.38 22.94 40.74
CA LYS A 29 11.38 21.96 40.26
C LYS A 29 10.78 20.58 40.04
N LEU A 30 9.94 20.11 40.96
CA LEU A 30 9.27 18.81 40.85
C LEU A 30 8.26 18.80 39.69
N VAL A 31 7.56 19.90 39.47
CA VAL A 31 6.65 20.09 38.33
C VAL A 31 7.42 20.08 37.02
N SER A 32 8.52 20.82 36.94
CA SER A 32 9.41 20.82 35.78
C SER A 32 9.97 19.43 35.49
N LEU A 33 10.42 18.70 36.52
CA LEU A 33 10.93 17.34 36.40
C LEU A 33 9.84 16.36 35.96
N SER A 34 8.64 16.45 36.54
CA SER A 34 7.50 15.58 36.20
C SER A 34 7.05 15.81 34.76
N ARG A 35 6.99 17.06 34.29
CA ARG A 35 6.71 17.38 32.89
C ARG A 35 7.76 16.78 31.97
N LYS A 36 9.05 16.99 32.28
CA LYS A 36 10.16 16.45 31.47
C LYS A 36 10.13 14.92 31.38
N GLU A 37 9.85 14.24 32.50
CA GLU A 37 9.77 12.77 32.51
C GLU A 37 8.55 12.27 31.75
N HIS A 38 7.41 12.94 31.88
CA HIS A 38 6.21 12.63 31.10
C HIS A 38 6.44 12.81 29.59
N ASP A 39 6.98 13.95 29.18
CA ASP A 39 7.29 14.25 27.78
C ASP A 39 8.25 13.20 27.19
N LYS A 40 9.28 12.81 27.97
CA LYS A 40 10.22 11.76 27.59
C LYS A 40 9.55 10.39 27.41
N GLN A 41 8.71 9.96 28.35
CA GLN A 41 7.99 8.67 28.24
C GLN A 41 7.02 8.66 27.05
N MET A 42 6.35 9.79 26.81
CA MET A 42 5.47 9.98 25.67
C MET A 42 6.26 9.91 24.37
N GLU A 43 7.38 10.62 24.26
CA GLU A 43 8.28 10.60 23.10
C GLU A 43 8.81 9.19 22.81
N GLU A 44 9.27 8.45 23.82
CA GLU A 44 9.73 7.06 23.67
C GLU A 44 8.62 6.13 23.14
N SER A 45 7.39 6.29 23.66
CA SER A 45 6.23 5.51 23.22
C SER A 45 5.87 5.80 21.75
N PHE A 46 5.83 7.07 21.35
CA PHE A 46 5.54 7.44 19.96
C PHE A 46 6.67 7.06 19.00
N LYS A 47 7.94 7.15 19.41
CA LYS A 47 9.08 6.65 18.63
C LYS A 47 8.95 5.17 18.32
N LEU A 48 8.54 4.35 19.29
CA LEU A 48 8.29 2.93 19.08
C LEU A 48 7.17 2.72 18.05
N LEU A 49 6.03 3.40 18.21
CA LEU A 49 4.90 3.28 17.28
C LEU A 49 5.29 3.70 15.87
N ARG A 50 5.96 4.85 15.70
CA ARG A 50 6.46 5.33 14.41
C ARG A 50 7.36 4.29 13.75
N THR A 51 8.27 3.68 14.51
CA THR A 51 9.18 2.64 14.02
C THR A 51 8.41 1.41 13.55
N VAL A 52 7.39 0.98 14.30
CA VAL A 52 6.53 -0.14 13.92
C VAL A 52 5.79 0.16 12.62
N PHE A 53 5.09 1.29 12.51
CA PHE A 53 4.35 1.64 11.30
C PHE A 53 5.27 1.79 10.09
N ALA A 54 6.43 2.44 10.23
CA ALA A 54 7.41 2.56 9.15
C ALA A 54 7.93 1.20 8.69
N SER A 55 8.27 0.32 9.64
CA SER A 55 8.75 -1.04 9.34
C SER A 55 7.68 -1.89 8.66
N ARG A 56 6.43 -1.84 9.14
CA ARG A 56 5.30 -2.58 8.55
C ARG A 56 4.95 -2.07 7.16
N THR A 57 4.94 -0.76 6.95
CA THR A 57 4.75 -0.13 5.63
C THR A 57 5.78 -0.66 4.64
N LYS A 58 7.08 -0.57 5.01
CA LYS A 58 8.18 -1.03 4.14
C LYS A 58 8.09 -2.52 3.83
N LYS A 59 7.86 -3.36 4.84
CA LYS A 59 7.77 -4.82 4.66
C LYS A 59 6.62 -5.21 3.75
N PHE A 60 5.46 -4.58 3.90
CA PHE A 60 4.31 -4.88 3.07
C PHE A 60 4.49 -4.39 1.63
N ASP A 61 5.03 -3.17 1.44
CA ASP A 61 5.35 -2.65 0.09
C ASP A 61 6.33 -3.56 -0.65
N GLN A 62 7.37 -4.01 0.03
CA GLN A 62 8.35 -4.95 -0.51
C GLN A 62 7.68 -6.27 -0.88
N PHE A 63 6.93 -6.88 0.04
CA PHE A 63 6.23 -8.14 -0.21
C PHE A 63 5.32 -8.07 -1.44
N PHE A 64 4.48 -7.05 -1.54
CA PHE A 64 3.52 -6.95 -2.65
C PHE A 64 4.21 -6.63 -3.98
N THR A 65 5.27 -5.81 -3.96
CA THR A 65 6.07 -5.51 -5.14
C THR A 65 6.79 -6.78 -5.65
N GLU A 66 7.40 -7.55 -4.74
CA GLU A 66 8.05 -8.82 -5.09
C GLU A 66 7.05 -9.86 -5.59
N LEU A 67 5.86 -9.95 -4.99
CA LEU A 67 4.79 -10.83 -5.45
C LEU A 67 4.42 -10.53 -6.91
N LEU A 68 4.28 -9.26 -7.27
CA LEU A 68 3.95 -8.84 -8.63
C LEU A 68 5.09 -9.17 -9.62
N GLU A 69 6.34 -8.94 -9.23
CA GLU A 69 7.49 -9.28 -10.07
C GLU A 69 7.67 -10.77 -10.27
N ASN A 70 7.44 -11.56 -9.22
CA ASN A 70 7.50 -13.00 -9.30
C ASN A 70 6.39 -13.52 -10.22
N ALA A 71 5.14 -13.05 -10.06
CA ALA A 71 4.05 -13.42 -10.96
C ALA A 71 4.35 -13.07 -12.43
N ARG A 72 4.98 -11.92 -12.71
CA ARG A 72 5.41 -11.53 -14.06
C ARG A 72 6.46 -12.49 -14.62
N ARG A 73 7.50 -12.79 -13.82
CA ARG A 73 8.61 -13.65 -14.23
C ARG A 73 8.13 -15.09 -14.44
N ASP A 74 7.35 -15.63 -13.51
CA ASP A 74 6.84 -16.99 -13.57
C ASP A 74 5.91 -17.18 -14.78
N LEU A 75 5.04 -16.19 -15.06
CA LEU A 75 4.23 -16.18 -16.29
C LEU A 75 5.11 -16.19 -17.53
N HIS A 76 6.11 -15.31 -17.59
CA HIS A 76 7.01 -15.21 -18.74
C HIS A 76 7.77 -16.52 -18.98
N GLU A 77 8.40 -17.08 -17.95
CA GLU A 77 9.16 -18.33 -18.05
C GLU A 77 8.27 -19.50 -18.48
N MET A 78 7.08 -19.61 -17.89
CA MET A 78 6.12 -20.65 -18.24
C MET A 78 5.64 -20.50 -19.70
N PHE A 79 5.33 -19.28 -20.13
CA PHE A 79 4.80 -19.04 -21.48
C PHE A 79 5.87 -19.16 -22.56
N VAL A 80 7.12 -18.75 -22.29
CA VAL A 80 8.25 -19.04 -23.18
C VAL A 80 8.41 -20.54 -23.37
N LYS A 81 8.33 -21.32 -22.28
CA LYS A 81 8.48 -22.77 -22.35
C LYS A 81 7.34 -23.46 -23.10
N THR A 82 6.10 -23.01 -22.91
CA THR A 82 4.90 -23.64 -23.50
C THR A 82 4.63 -23.19 -24.93
N TYR A 83 4.77 -21.89 -25.22
CA TYR A 83 4.36 -21.28 -26.49
C TYR A 83 5.54 -20.79 -27.35
N GLY A 84 6.76 -20.78 -26.80
CA GLY A 84 7.97 -20.48 -27.54
C GLY A 84 7.95 -19.10 -28.20
N LEU A 85 8.33 -19.07 -29.48
CA LEU A 85 8.51 -17.85 -30.26
C LEU A 85 7.22 -17.03 -30.41
N ILE A 86 6.05 -17.70 -30.53
CA ILE A 86 4.75 -17.02 -30.70
C ILE A 86 4.47 -16.12 -29.50
N TYR A 87 4.74 -16.61 -28.28
CA TYR A 87 4.62 -15.77 -27.09
C TYR A 87 5.66 -14.67 -27.06
N GLN A 88 6.94 -14.98 -27.33
CA GLN A 88 8.01 -13.98 -27.26
C GLN A 88 7.75 -12.77 -28.15
N GLN A 89 7.26 -13.00 -29.37
CA GLN A 89 6.90 -11.95 -30.33
C GLN A 89 5.71 -11.07 -29.91
N ASN A 90 4.89 -11.53 -28.97
CA ASN A 90 3.67 -10.85 -28.51
C ASN A 90 3.68 -10.65 -26.97
N SER A 91 4.86 -10.69 -26.37
CA SER A 91 5.03 -10.67 -24.91
C SER A 91 4.80 -9.29 -24.31
N ASP A 92 4.82 -8.25 -25.15
CA ASP A 92 4.49 -6.85 -24.84
C ASP A 92 3.08 -6.70 -24.27
N ILE A 93 2.08 -7.44 -24.79
CA ILE A 93 0.70 -7.43 -24.27
C ILE A 93 0.67 -7.74 -22.77
N PHE A 94 1.47 -8.72 -22.34
CA PHE A 94 1.56 -9.11 -20.94
C PHE A 94 2.45 -8.15 -20.14
N ALA A 95 3.55 -7.67 -20.73
CA ALA A 95 4.43 -6.70 -20.07
C ALA A 95 3.69 -5.39 -19.74
N ASP A 96 2.85 -4.90 -20.65
CA ASP A 96 1.99 -3.74 -20.48
C ASP A 96 1.01 -3.94 -19.32
N LEU A 97 0.34 -5.10 -19.24
CA LEU A 97 -0.55 -5.43 -18.13
C LEU A 97 0.18 -5.33 -16.78
N PHE A 98 1.33 -5.97 -16.63
CA PHE A 98 2.10 -5.90 -15.38
C PHE A 98 2.62 -4.49 -15.07
N SER A 99 2.96 -3.71 -16.09
CA SER A 99 3.33 -2.30 -15.96
C SER A 99 2.17 -1.47 -15.39
N ASP A 100 0.98 -1.66 -15.93
CA ASP A 100 -0.23 -0.96 -15.50
C ASP A 100 -0.68 -1.35 -14.09
N LEU A 101 -0.59 -2.64 -13.75
CA LEU A 101 -0.84 -3.14 -12.40
C LEU A 101 0.14 -2.54 -11.38
N ARG A 102 1.43 -2.47 -11.72
CA ARG A 102 2.46 -1.84 -10.85
C ARG A 102 2.19 -0.35 -10.69
N ALA A 103 1.86 0.34 -11.79
CA ALA A 103 1.51 1.75 -11.79
C ALA A 103 0.31 2.05 -10.89
N TYR A 104 -0.76 1.24 -10.99
CA TYR A 104 -1.92 1.35 -10.11
C TYR A 104 -1.53 1.18 -8.64
N TYR A 105 -0.74 0.16 -8.31
CA TYR A 105 -0.30 -0.09 -6.94
C TYR A 105 0.51 1.09 -6.37
N LYS A 106 1.42 1.66 -7.18
CA LYS A 106 2.24 2.83 -6.80
C LYS A 106 1.49 4.16 -6.78
N GLY A 107 0.18 4.16 -6.96
CA GLY A 107 -0.67 5.31 -6.71
C GLY A 107 -1.21 6.01 -7.96
N LYS A 108 -0.85 5.58 -9.18
CA LYS A 108 -1.42 6.18 -10.39
C LYS A 108 -2.94 5.93 -10.41
N ASP A 109 -3.68 6.96 -10.80
CA ASP A 109 -5.13 6.85 -10.95
C ASP A 109 -5.44 6.13 -12.26
N ARG A 110 -5.78 4.86 -12.14
CA ARG A 110 -6.14 3.97 -13.24
C ARG A 110 -7.32 3.13 -12.80
N ASN A 111 -8.29 2.96 -13.69
CA ASN A 111 -9.36 2.02 -13.45
C ASN A 111 -8.87 0.60 -13.78
N LEU A 112 -8.75 -0.25 -12.75
CA LEU A 112 -8.33 -1.64 -12.94
C LEU A 112 -9.28 -2.45 -13.81
N VAL A 113 -10.56 -2.08 -13.90
CA VAL A 113 -11.51 -2.75 -14.80
C VAL A 113 -11.08 -2.47 -16.25
N ASP A 114 -10.90 -1.21 -16.60
CA ASP A 114 -10.49 -0.79 -17.94
C ASP A 114 -9.11 -1.35 -18.34
N VAL A 115 -8.16 -1.43 -17.39
CA VAL A 115 -6.85 -2.07 -17.62
C VAL A 115 -7.01 -3.54 -18.01
N MET A 116 -7.86 -4.27 -17.30
CA MET A 116 -8.08 -5.69 -17.57
C MET A 116 -8.88 -5.89 -18.87
N ASP A 117 -9.89 -5.07 -19.11
CA ASP A 117 -10.69 -5.11 -20.34
C ASP A 117 -9.81 -4.83 -21.57
N ASN A 118 -8.95 -3.81 -21.51
CA ASN A 118 -7.98 -3.51 -22.57
C ASN A 118 -7.00 -4.67 -22.80
N PHE A 119 -6.51 -5.31 -21.73
CA PHE A 119 -5.65 -6.49 -21.84
C PHE A 119 -6.34 -7.64 -22.59
N PHE A 120 -7.57 -7.99 -22.20
CA PHE A 120 -8.30 -9.08 -22.85
C PHE A 120 -8.71 -8.74 -24.29
N SER A 121 -9.05 -7.48 -24.58
CA SER A 121 -9.33 -7.02 -25.95
C SER A 121 -8.09 -7.17 -26.85
N LYS A 122 -6.93 -6.65 -26.43
CA LYS A 122 -5.67 -6.80 -27.17
C LYS A 122 -5.29 -8.27 -27.36
N LEU A 123 -5.44 -9.08 -26.31
CA LEU A 123 -5.15 -10.50 -26.35
C LEU A 123 -6.07 -11.22 -27.34
N LEU A 124 -7.36 -10.90 -27.36
CA LEU A 124 -8.32 -11.47 -28.31
C LEU A 124 -7.96 -11.14 -29.75
N GLN A 125 -7.71 -9.86 -30.05
CA GLN A 125 -7.30 -9.43 -31.40
C GLN A 125 -6.09 -10.23 -31.87
N LYS A 126 -5.03 -10.28 -31.04
CA LYS A 126 -3.80 -10.99 -31.39
C LYS A 126 -4.02 -12.50 -31.58
N MET A 127 -4.79 -13.13 -30.71
CA MET A 127 -5.12 -14.56 -30.85
C MET A 127 -5.95 -14.83 -32.10
N PHE A 128 -6.89 -13.93 -32.43
CA PHE A 128 -7.73 -14.06 -33.61
C PHE A 128 -6.91 -14.01 -34.90
N GLU A 129 -5.96 -13.07 -35.00
CA GLU A 129 -5.02 -12.99 -36.13
C GLU A 129 -4.16 -14.24 -36.24
N LEU A 130 -3.59 -14.71 -35.12
CA LEU A 130 -2.70 -15.89 -35.09
C LEU A 130 -3.43 -17.17 -35.49
N LEU A 131 -4.70 -17.33 -35.09
CA LEU A 131 -5.53 -18.48 -35.46
C LEU A 131 -5.99 -18.44 -36.92
N ASN A 132 -6.11 -17.24 -37.50
CA ASN A 132 -6.62 -17.02 -38.85
C ASN A 132 -5.55 -16.41 -39.78
N GLY A 133 -4.30 -16.83 -39.64
CA GLY A 133 -3.16 -16.22 -40.36
C GLY A 133 -3.19 -16.31 -41.89
N ALA A 134 -4.17 -17.01 -42.47
CA ALA A 134 -4.43 -16.99 -43.92
C ALA A 134 -5.11 -15.70 -44.40
N TYR A 135 -5.66 -14.90 -43.47
CA TYR A 135 -6.38 -13.67 -43.75
C TYR A 135 -5.64 -12.47 -43.16
N VAL A 136 -5.85 -11.31 -43.76
CA VAL A 136 -5.41 -10.02 -43.22
C VAL A 136 -6.67 -9.28 -42.76
N PHE A 137 -6.65 -8.81 -41.51
CA PHE A 137 -7.75 -8.08 -40.90
C PHE A 137 -7.34 -6.62 -40.74
N ASP A 138 -8.28 -5.71 -41.01
CA ASP A 138 -8.10 -4.29 -40.70
C ASP A 138 -8.54 -3.97 -39.26
N ASP A 139 -8.22 -2.76 -38.81
CA ASP A 139 -8.53 -2.32 -37.44
C ASP A 139 -10.03 -2.30 -37.16
N ASP A 140 -10.85 -1.97 -38.17
CA ASP A 140 -12.31 -1.95 -38.05
C ASP A 140 -12.88 -3.36 -37.80
N TYR A 141 -12.37 -4.36 -38.53
CA TYR A 141 -12.73 -5.76 -38.34
C TYR A 141 -12.30 -6.26 -36.95
N LEU A 142 -11.08 -5.96 -36.52
CA LEU A 142 -10.58 -6.34 -35.20
C LEU A 142 -11.34 -5.64 -34.06
N SER A 143 -11.77 -4.38 -34.26
CA SER A 143 -12.66 -3.68 -33.33
C SER A 143 -13.99 -4.41 -33.20
N CYS A 144 -14.61 -4.76 -34.34
CA CYS A 144 -15.85 -5.55 -34.36
C CYS A 144 -15.69 -6.90 -33.64
N VAL A 145 -14.55 -7.60 -33.81
CA VAL A 145 -14.25 -8.84 -33.07
C VAL A 145 -14.26 -8.59 -31.55
N THR A 146 -13.63 -7.50 -31.08
CA THR A 146 -13.60 -7.18 -29.65
C THR A 146 -14.97 -6.78 -29.09
N GLU A 147 -15.81 -6.09 -29.87
CA GLU A 147 -17.18 -5.75 -29.47
C GLU A 147 -18.02 -7.00 -29.18
N ARG A 148 -17.74 -8.11 -29.86
CA ARG A 148 -18.44 -9.39 -29.68
C ARG A 148 -17.85 -10.26 -28.56
N MET A 149 -16.79 -9.84 -27.89
CA MET A 149 -16.12 -10.64 -26.86
C MET A 149 -17.06 -11.05 -25.73
N ASN A 150 -17.95 -10.16 -25.29
CA ASN A 150 -18.89 -10.42 -24.19
C ASN A 150 -19.98 -11.45 -24.55
N ASP A 151 -20.41 -11.45 -25.82
CA ASP A 151 -21.43 -12.37 -26.32
C ASP A 151 -20.84 -13.76 -26.55
N LEU A 152 -19.67 -13.83 -27.19
CA LEU A 152 -19.03 -15.08 -27.61
C LEU A 152 -18.19 -15.75 -26.53
N LYS A 153 -17.72 -14.98 -25.54
CA LYS A 153 -16.90 -15.44 -24.41
C LYS A 153 -15.74 -16.36 -24.85
N PRO A 154 -14.83 -15.89 -25.73
CA PRO A 154 -13.71 -16.71 -26.24
C PRO A 154 -12.78 -17.21 -25.12
N PHE A 155 -12.70 -16.47 -24.02
CA PHE A 155 -11.96 -16.84 -22.80
C PHE A 155 -12.84 -17.43 -21.70
N GLY A 156 -14.09 -17.79 -22.00
CA GLY A 156 -15.07 -18.24 -21.03
C GLY A 156 -15.35 -17.18 -19.96
N ASP A 157 -15.32 -17.59 -18.70
CA ASP A 157 -15.54 -16.72 -17.53
C ASP A 157 -14.24 -16.16 -16.93
N VAL A 158 -13.09 -16.49 -17.51
CA VAL A 158 -11.77 -16.07 -17.01
C VAL A 158 -11.63 -14.55 -16.94
N PRO A 159 -12.01 -13.74 -17.96
CA PRO A 159 -11.86 -12.29 -17.88
C PRO A 159 -12.60 -11.67 -16.71
N ILE A 160 -13.86 -12.08 -16.48
CA ILE A 160 -14.70 -11.55 -15.41
C ILE A 160 -14.13 -11.94 -14.03
N LYS A 161 -13.78 -13.23 -13.87
CA LYS A 161 -13.26 -13.76 -12.60
C LYS A 161 -11.91 -13.15 -12.25
N LEU A 162 -10.97 -13.14 -13.19
CA LEU A 162 -9.62 -12.61 -12.97
C LEU A 162 -9.67 -11.10 -12.69
N SER A 163 -10.42 -10.33 -13.48
CA SER A 163 -10.55 -8.89 -13.27
C SER A 163 -11.13 -8.55 -11.90
N THR A 164 -12.14 -9.30 -11.46
CA THR A 164 -12.74 -9.12 -10.13
C THR A 164 -11.73 -9.42 -9.00
N GLN A 165 -10.99 -10.51 -9.13
CA GLN A 165 -10.00 -10.91 -8.13
C GLN A 165 -8.83 -9.93 -8.06
N VAL A 166 -8.28 -9.54 -9.22
CA VAL A 166 -7.20 -8.55 -9.34
C VAL A 166 -7.66 -7.22 -8.75
N LYS A 167 -8.83 -6.72 -9.13
CA LYS A 167 -9.38 -5.47 -8.58
C LYS A 167 -9.45 -5.50 -7.05
N ARG A 168 -10.04 -6.55 -6.48
CA ARG A 168 -10.18 -6.67 -5.02
C ARG A 168 -8.82 -6.74 -4.31
N ALA A 169 -7.90 -7.56 -4.82
CA ALA A 169 -6.58 -7.74 -4.22
C ALA A 169 -5.76 -6.44 -4.25
N PHE A 170 -5.73 -5.75 -5.38
CA PHE A 170 -4.95 -4.52 -5.53
C PHE A 170 -5.52 -3.34 -4.74
N ILE A 171 -6.85 -3.18 -4.70
CA ILE A 171 -7.49 -2.17 -3.84
C ILE A 171 -7.14 -2.45 -2.38
N ALA A 172 -7.29 -3.69 -1.92
CA ALA A 172 -7.01 -4.04 -0.53
C ALA A 172 -5.54 -3.78 -0.16
N ALA A 173 -4.60 -4.23 -1.01
CA ALA A 173 -3.16 -4.04 -0.78
C ALA A 173 -2.75 -2.56 -0.80
N ARG A 174 -3.23 -1.78 -1.77
CA ARG A 174 -2.95 -0.34 -1.88
C ARG A 174 -3.50 0.42 -0.67
N THR A 175 -4.76 0.18 -0.30
CA THR A 175 -5.38 0.84 0.85
C THR A 175 -4.68 0.47 2.15
N PHE A 176 -4.27 -0.80 2.31
CA PHE A 176 -3.56 -1.24 3.50
C PHE A 176 -2.19 -0.56 3.66
N VAL A 177 -1.37 -0.52 2.60
CA VAL A 177 -0.04 0.12 2.68
C VAL A 177 -0.16 1.64 2.86
N GLN A 178 -1.15 2.27 2.22
CA GLN A 178 -1.44 3.69 2.41
C GLN A 178 -1.90 3.98 3.84
N GLY A 179 -2.76 3.14 4.42
CA GLY A 179 -3.20 3.28 5.80
C GLY A 179 -2.03 3.20 6.81
N LEU A 180 -1.09 2.28 6.59
CA LEU A 180 0.13 2.20 7.41
C LEU A 180 1.01 3.44 7.26
N ALA A 181 1.16 3.96 6.05
CA ALA A 181 1.92 5.18 5.80
C ALA A 181 1.27 6.41 6.46
N ILE A 182 -0.04 6.58 6.32
CA ILE A 182 -0.80 7.65 6.98
C ILE A 182 -0.68 7.54 8.49
N GLY A 183 -0.78 6.32 9.06
CA GLY A 183 -0.59 6.10 10.50
C GLY A 183 0.78 6.55 10.99
N ARG A 184 1.85 6.24 10.25
CA ARG A 184 3.22 6.73 10.53
C ARG A 184 3.27 8.26 10.50
N ASP A 185 2.65 8.88 9.51
CA ASP A 185 2.73 10.33 9.29
C ASP A 185 1.96 11.08 10.38
N VAL A 186 0.77 10.62 10.76
CA VAL A 186 0.00 11.16 11.89
C VAL A 186 0.78 11.08 13.19
N ILE A 187 1.41 9.93 13.50
CA ILE A 187 2.26 9.79 14.69
C ILE A 187 3.41 10.81 14.66
N SER A 188 3.97 11.07 13.48
CA SER A 188 5.07 12.03 13.34
C SER A 188 4.62 13.45 13.59
N THR A 189 3.44 13.85 13.10
CA THR A 189 2.87 15.19 13.33
C THR A 189 2.46 15.41 14.77
N VAL A 190 1.95 14.40 15.48
CA VAL A 190 1.58 14.54 16.91
C VAL A 190 2.81 14.73 17.81
N MET A 191 4.01 14.34 17.34
CA MET A 191 5.27 14.52 18.06
C MET A 191 5.95 15.88 17.79
N GLU A 192 5.54 16.61 16.76
CA GLU A 192 6.04 17.96 16.43
C GLU A 192 5.30 19.03 17.25
#